data_AF-A0A7Y3DB84-F1
#
_entry.id   AF-A0A7Y3DB84-F1
#
_cell.length_a   1.000
_cell.length_b   1.000
_cell.length_c   1.000
_cell.angle_alpha   90.00
_cell.angle_beta   90.00
_cell.angle_gamma   90.00
#
_symmetry.space_group_name_H-M   'P 1'
#
loop_
_entity.id
_entity.type
_entity.pdbx_description
1 polymer ?
#
loop_
_entity_poly.entity_id
_entity_poly.type
_entity_poly.pdbx_seq_one_letter_code
_entity_poly.pdbx_strand_id
1 'polypeptide(L)'
;RLVEHFGTELLELSDADAQRYAANSFTYTPCGQDAESYLVLPAGVSERLLDQIRERGVTPLTVDVSEFLKKGGGSVKCMIGDLGPVRSEDLAEAGEA
;
A
#
# COMPACT_ATOMS: atom_id res chain seq x y z
N ARG A 1 9.15 -18.73 -12.11
CA ARG A 1 7.84 -18.92 -11.42
C ARG A 1 7.04 -17.62 -11.22
N LEU A 2 7.51 -16.61 -10.48
CA LEU A 2 6.72 -15.36 -10.29
C LEU A 2 6.60 -14.55 -11.58
N VAL A 3 7.72 -14.34 -12.28
CA VAL A 3 7.74 -13.65 -13.59
C VAL A 3 6.87 -14.37 -14.62
N GLU A 4 6.91 -15.71 -14.67
CA GLU A 4 6.07 -16.52 -15.57
C GLU A 4 4.58 -16.39 -15.26
N HIS A 5 4.22 -16.16 -14.00
CA HIS A 5 2.82 -16.12 -13.57
C HIS A 5 2.22 -14.71 -13.65
N PHE A 6 2.99 -13.68 -13.30
CA PHE A 6 2.51 -12.30 -13.21
C PHE A 6 2.95 -11.42 -14.38
N GLY A 7 3.98 -11.81 -15.14
CA GLY A 7 4.42 -11.09 -16.34
C GLY A 7 4.62 -9.59 -16.10
N THR A 8 3.89 -8.77 -16.85
CA THR A 8 3.92 -7.30 -16.78
C THR A 8 3.26 -6.73 -15.53
N GLU A 9 2.46 -7.50 -14.81
CA GLU A 9 1.82 -7.07 -13.56
C GLU A 9 2.80 -7.09 -12.37
N LEU A 10 4.00 -7.64 -12.56
CA LEU A 10 5.03 -7.66 -11.54
C LEU A 10 5.70 -6.28 -11.41
N LEU A 11 5.69 -5.72 -10.20
CA LEU A 11 6.52 -4.58 -9.84
C LEU A 11 7.86 -5.06 -9.31
N GLU A 12 8.93 -4.78 -10.03
CA GLU A 12 10.28 -5.19 -9.62
C GLU A 12 10.90 -4.17 -8.68
N LEU A 13 11.26 -4.61 -7.48
CA LEU A 13 11.92 -3.78 -6.48
C LEU A 13 13.44 -3.86 -6.64
N SER A 14 14.11 -2.71 -6.62
CA SER A 14 15.56 -2.69 -6.47
C SER A 14 15.95 -3.00 -5.01
N ASP A 15 17.20 -3.36 -4.77
CA ASP A 15 17.72 -3.52 -3.41
C ASP A 15 17.55 -2.25 -2.56
N ALA A 16 17.68 -1.08 -3.18
CA ALA A 16 17.47 0.20 -2.50
C ALA A 16 16.00 0.40 -2.08
N ASP A 17 15.05 0.05 -2.95
CA ASP A 17 13.61 0.09 -2.63
C ASP A 17 13.27 -0.93 -1.53
N ALA A 18 13.87 -2.12 -1.59
CA ALA A 18 13.67 -3.17 -0.60
C ALA A 18 14.20 -2.76 0.79
N GLN A 19 15.38 -2.15 0.86
CA GLN A 19 15.95 -1.61 2.11
C GLN A 19 15.08 -0.50 2.72
N ARG A 20 14.31 0.21 1.89
CA ARG A 20 13.32 1.21 2.32
C ARG A 20 11.99 0.59 2.74
N TYR A 21 11.87 -0.74 2.70
CA TYR A 21 10.63 -1.48 2.98
C TYR A 21 9.50 -1.14 1.99
N ALA A 22 9.81 -0.95 0.71
CA ALA A 22 8.81 -0.69 -0.32
C ALA A 22 7.70 -1.77 -0.38
N ALA A 23 8.06 -3.05 -0.15
CA ALA A 23 7.10 -4.16 -0.09
C ALA A 23 6.18 -4.12 1.15
N ASN A 24 6.48 -3.27 2.14
CA ASN A 24 5.62 -3.05 3.31
C ASN A 24 4.61 -1.94 3.01
N SER A 25 3.92 -2.04 1.88
CA SER A 25 2.92 -1.11 1.38
C SER A 25 1.50 -1.67 1.55
N PHE A 26 0.49 -0.82 1.42
CA PHE A 26 -0.89 -1.25 1.32
C PHE A 26 -1.65 -0.46 0.26
N THR A 27 -2.65 -1.08 -0.35
CA THR A 27 -3.52 -0.48 -1.34
C THR A 27 -4.78 0.06 -0.69
N TYR A 28 -5.30 1.17 -1.20
CA TYR A 28 -6.59 1.70 -0.82
C TYR A 28 -7.34 2.16 -2.07
N THR A 29 -8.55 1.63 -2.27
CA THR A 29 -9.45 2.04 -3.35
C THR A 29 -10.78 2.39 -2.72
N PRO A 30 -11.22 3.66 -2.73
CA PRO A 30 -12.52 4.06 -2.22
C PRO A 30 -13.67 3.33 -2.92
N CYS A 31 -14.80 3.17 -2.24
CA CYS A 31 -16.02 2.67 -2.87
C CYS A 31 -16.66 3.78 -3.70
N GLY A 32 -16.82 3.57 -5.01
CA GLY A 32 -17.50 4.51 -5.92
C GLY A 32 -17.30 4.15 -7.39
N GLN A 33 -18.15 4.69 -8.27
CA GLN A 33 -17.86 4.67 -9.70
C GLN A 33 -16.65 5.58 -9.97
N ASP A 34 -15.71 5.11 -10.78
CA ASP A 34 -14.46 5.82 -11.12
C ASP A 34 -13.52 6.13 -9.94
N ALA A 35 -13.56 5.30 -8.87
CA ALA A 35 -12.69 5.48 -7.73
C ALA A 35 -11.21 5.19 -8.07
N GLU A 36 -10.36 6.18 -7.82
CA GLU A 36 -8.92 6.09 -7.99
C GLU A 36 -8.31 5.10 -6.99
N SER A 37 -7.37 4.27 -7.45
CA SER A 37 -6.64 3.34 -6.61
C SER A 37 -5.33 3.96 -6.15
N TYR A 38 -5.05 3.83 -4.86
CA TYR A 38 -3.84 4.35 -4.24
C TYR A 38 -2.97 3.21 -3.73
N LEU A 39 -1.65 3.37 -3.84
CA LEU A 39 -0.68 2.54 -3.14
C LEU A 39 0.03 3.44 -2.13
N VAL A 40 -0.02 3.08 -0.85
CA VAL A 40 0.67 3.81 0.21
C VAL A 40 1.99 3.12 0.51
N LEU A 41 3.09 3.87 0.44
CA LEU A 41 4.46 3.39 0.54
C LEU A 41 5.34 4.34 1.39
N PRO A 42 6.45 3.85 1.95
CA PRO A 42 7.40 4.71 2.66
C PRO A 42 8.03 5.75 1.71
N ALA A 43 8.27 6.95 2.23
CA ALA A 43 9.00 7.99 1.51
C ALA A 43 10.45 7.57 1.24
N GLY A 44 10.99 8.03 0.10
CA GLY A 44 12.38 7.76 -0.30
C GLY A 44 12.59 6.46 -1.08
N VAL A 45 11.52 5.81 -1.56
CA VAL A 45 11.61 4.83 -2.65
C VAL A 45 11.97 5.53 -3.97
N SER A 46 12.49 4.78 -4.94
CA SER A 46 12.97 5.32 -6.20
C SER A 46 11.85 5.85 -7.11
N GLU A 47 12.14 6.90 -7.89
CA GLU A 47 11.23 7.38 -8.95
C GLU A 47 10.90 6.28 -9.96
N ARG A 48 11.85 5.40 -10.28
CA ARG A 48 11.61 4.22 -11.14
C ARG A 48 10.46 3.34 -10.62
N LEU A 49 10.37 3.13 -9.31
CA LEU A 49 9.26 2.39 -8.72
C LEU A 49 7.96 3.20 -8.76
N LEU A 50 8.02 4.50 -8.45
CA LEU A 50 6.87 5.39 -8.50
C LEU A 50 6.25 5.45 -9.91
N ASP A 51 7.09 5.52 -10.94
CA ASP A 51 6.65 5.54 -12.34
C ASP A 51 6.00 4.23 -12.74
N GLN A 52 6.57 3.07 -12.35
CA GLN A 52 5.92 1.77 -12.60
C GLN A 52 4.53 1.68 -11.93
N ILE A 53 4.35 2.25 -10.75
CA ILE A 53 3.05 2.28 -10.07
C ILE A 53 2.06 3.15 -10.86
N ARG A 54 2.49 4.35 -11.28
CA ARG A 54 1.67 5.29 -12.06
C ARG A 54 1.25 4.73 -13.41
N GLU A 55 2.17 4.06 -14.12
CA GLU A 55 1.91 3.40 -15.42
C GLU A 55 0.77 2.37 -15.35
N ARG A 56 0.49 1.81 -14.16
CA ARG A 56 -0.57 0.84 -13.91
C ARG A 56 -1.88 1.49 -13.44
N GLY A 57 -1.99 2.81 -13.52
CA GLY A 57 -3.18 3.56 -13.12
C GLY A 57 -3.40 3.63 -11.60
N VAL A 58 -2.33 3.42 -10.82
CA VAL A 58 -2.35 3.52 -9.36
C VAL A 58 -1.58 4.77 -8.94
N THR A 59 -2.13 5.55 -8.02
CA THR A 59 -1.50 6.76 -7.52
C THR A 59 -0.65 6.46 -6.28
N PRO A 60 0.69 6.66 -6.33
CA PRO A 60 1.54 6.42 -5.19
C PRO A 60 1.42 7.55 -4.16
N LEU A 61 1.14 7.18 -2.90
CA LEU A 61 1.14 8.08 -1.75
C LEU A 61 2.33 7.73 -0.86
N THR A 62 3.30 8.65 -0.78
CA THR A 62 4.51 8.44 0.03
C THR A 62 4.36 9.05 1.42
N VAL A 63 4.80 8.32 2.45
CA VAL A 63 4.70 8.72 3.85
C VAL A 63 6.05 8.60 4.54
N ASP A 64 6.50 9.65 5.23
CA ASP A 64 7.71 9.57 6.06
C ASP A 64 7.43 8.76 7.33
N VAL A 65 8.02 7.56 7.38
CA VAL A 65 7.95 6.64 8.51
C VAL A 65 9.34 6.35 9.10
N SER A 66 10.29 7.26 8.89
CA SER A 66 11.71 7.07 9.24
C SER A 66 11.94 6.79 10.73
N GLU A 67 11.08 7.29 11.62
CA GLU A 67 11.15 7.02 13.05
C GLU A 67 10.79 5.57 13.41
N PHE A 68 9.92 4.93 12.63
CA PHE A 68 9.52 3.53 12.81
C PHE A 68 10.53 2.55 12.21
N LEU A 69 11.19 2.95 11.12
CA LEU A 69 12.25 2.18 10.48
C LEU A 69 13.47 2.01 11.41
N LYS A 70 13.89 3.08 12.10
CA LYS A 70 15.08 3.06 12.96
C LYS A 70 14.90 2.27 14.26
N LYS A 71 13.70 2.28 14.83
CA LYS A 71 13.46 1.83 16.21
C LYS A 71 12.69 0.51 16.30
N GLY A 72 11.84 0.20 15.32
CA GLY A 72 10.96 -0.97 15.36
C GLY A 72 11.04 -1.88 14.13
N GLY A 73 11.78 -1.50 13.08
CA GLY A 73 11.84 -2.26 11.82
C GLY A 73 10.50 -2.32 11.07
N GLY A 74 9.55 -1.45 11.42
CA GLY A 74 8.23 -1.35 10.79
C GLY A 74 8.17 -0.24 9.74
N SER A 75 7.23 -0.38 8.80
CA SER A 75 6.91 0.63 7.78
C SER A 75 5.38 0.75 7.66
N VAL A 76 4.86 1.38 6.60
CA VAL A 76 3.47 1.83 6.50
C VAL A 76 2.44 0.71 6.73
N LYS A 77 2.62 -0.49 6.16
CA LYS A 77 1.67 -1.61 6.35
C LYS A 77 1.67 -2.14 7.79
N CYS A 78 2.81 -2.12 8.48
CA CYS A 78 2.89 -2.61 9.87
C CYS A 78 2.06 -1.77 10.86
N MET A 79 1.65 -0.56 10.49
CA MET A 79 0.89 0.35 11.35
C MET A 79 -0.62 0.31 11.12
N ILE A 80 -1.09 -0.56 10.21
CA ILE A 80 -2.49 -0.67 9.83
C ILE A 80 -3.04 -2.05 10.21
N GLY A 81 -4.18 -2.05 10.88
CA GLY A 81 -5.04 -3.22 11.02
C GLY A 81 -6.26 -3.05 10.12
N ASP A 82 -6.25 -3.69 8.96
CA ASP A 82 -7.42 -3.73 8.07
C ASP A 82 -8.46 -4.69 8.66
N LEU A 83 -9.59 -4.13 9.11
CA LEU A 83 -10.70 -4.87 9.69
C LEU A 83 -11.70 -5.37 8.63
N GLY A 84 -11.43 -5.11 7.36
CA GLY A 84 -12.32 -5.41 6.26
C GLY A 84 -13.45 -4.39 6.10
N PRO A 85 -14.35 -4.61 5.13
CA PRO A 85 -15.48 -3.72 4.89
C PRO A 85 -16.44 -3.76 6.09
N VAL A 86 -16.77 -2.59 6.63
CA VAL A 86 -17.85 -2.43 7.60
C VAL A 86 -19.17 -2.52 6.85
N ARG A 87 -20.01 -3.50 7.17
CA ARG A 87 -21.36 -3.57 6.58
C ARG A 87 -22.27 -2.61 7.33
N SER A 88 -23.21 -2.00 6.62
CA SER A 88 -24.20 -1.10 7.24
C SER A 88 -25.01 -1.81 8.34
N GLU A 89 -25.17 -3.12 8.23
CA GLU A 89 -25.82 -4.01 9.20
C GLU A 89 -25.04 -4.06 10.53
N ASP A 90 -23.70 -4.12 10.46
CA ASP A 90 -22.82 -4.19 11.64
C ASP A 90 -22.83 -2.88 12.46
N LEU A 91 -23.10 -1.75 11.81
CA LEU A 91 -23.20 -0.43 12.45
C LEU A 91 -24.55 -0.20 13.13
N ALA A 92 -25.61 -0.86 12.66
CA ALA A 92 -26.94 -0.77 13.27
C ALA A 92 -26.99 -1.50 14.63
N GLU A 93 -26.31 -2.64 14.75
CA GLU A 93 -26.25 -3.42 15.99
C GLU A 93 -25.38 -2.76 17.08
N ALA A 94 -24.33 -2.01 16.68
CA ALA A 94 -23.43 -1.34 17.62
C ALA A 94 -24.01 -0.06 18.26
N GLY A 95 -25.10 0.49 17.71
CA GLY A 95 -25.78 1.69 18.22
C GLY A 95 -26.87 1.43 19.25
N GLU A 96 -27.21 0.17 19.52
CA GLU A 96 -28.25 -0.24 20.47
C GLU A 96 -27.70 -0.79 21.81
N ALA A 97 -26.38 -0.77 22.01
CA ALA A 97 -25.69 -1.28 23.22
C ALA A 97 -25.30 -0.19 24.23
#